data_AF-A0A5C7G3A9-F1
#
_entry.id   AF-A0A5C7G3A9-F1
#
_cell.length_a   1.000
_cell.length_b   1.000
_cell.length_c   1.000
_cell.angle_alpha   90.00
_cell.angle_beta   90.00
_cell.angle_gamma   90.00
#
_symmetry.space_group_name_H-M   'P 1'
#
loop_
_entity.id
_entity.type
_entity.pdbx_description
1 polymer ?
#
loop_
_entity_poly.entity_id
_entity_poly.type
_entity_poly.pdbx_seq_one_letter_code
_entity_poly.pdbx_strand_id
1 'polypeptide(L)'
;MSTVKPRGKKFIARFRVAGFPDKAKTFPTEEKAHKWLKEHEASVTSAGYVDPGNLTKKTFGDLIDHYVKEITLIKPLGESKRFALAAIHLALGSEKALNITAHRLIEYVKSRHEAGAGGVTIGMDIGYIKGVLSHARITNKSINMDAITDVKEFMKRISMKTKSTERDRRPTEVELTAIKKFFRNKKRQKIPMWDIIDFAIFTTMRVSEICRIVWADVNYEDQTVIIRDRKDPKEKIGNDQVVPVLDDAWKILTAQPKTDDRIFPYSAATISTIFPRACEELGIIDLHFHDLRHEGTSQLFEILRYEIQEAAVFTGHKDWKMLKRYVHLRAKDLHFDKYGKRRARRDISPELLLAAA
;
A
#
# COMPACT_ATOMS: atom_id res chain seq x y z
N MET A 1 25.89 28.78 2.59
CA MET A 1 27.12 29.55 2.80
C MET A 1 27.85 29.74 1.48
N SER A 2 27.80 30.97 0.98
CA SER A 2 28.56 31.42 -0.17
C SER A 2 29.95 31.87 0.28
N THR A 3 31.01 31.45 -0.42
CA THR A 3 32.38 31.79 -0.03
C THR A 3 33.19 32.21 -1.25
N VAL A 4 34.03 33.22 -1.08
CA VAL A 4 35.08 33.60 -2.04
C VAL A 4 36.42 33.26 -1.39
N LYS A 5 37.30 32.57 -2.13
CA LYS A 5 38.65 32.26 -1.67
C LYS A 5 39.68 32.59 -2.76
N PRO A 6 40.89 33.05 -2.41
CA PRO A 6 41.97 33.21 -3.37
C PRO A 6 42.43 31.83 -3.89
N ARG A 7 42.75 31.76 -5.18
CA ARG A 7 43.30 30.58 -5.88
C ARG A 7 44.37 31.04 -6.88
N GLY A 8 45.59 31.22 -6.40
CA GLY A 8 46.68 31.81 -7.19
C GLY A 8 46.38 33.27 -7.55
N LYS A 9 46.54 33.65 -8.83
CA LYS A 9 46.22 35.01 -9.34
C LYS A 9 44.71 35.25 -9.61
N LYS A 10 43.83 34.37 -9.12
CA LYS A 10 42.38 34.40 -9.38
C LYS A 10 41.61 34.15 -8.08
N PHE A 11 40.30 34.37 -8.11
CA PHE A 11 39.39 34.13 -6.99
C PHE A 11 38.36 33.06 -7.36
N ILE A 12 38.14 32.07 -6.50
CA ILE A 12 37.08 31.08 -6.67
C ILE A 12 35.87 31.45 -5.81
N ALA A 13 34.74 31.63 -6.46
CA ALA A 13 33.45 31.80 -5.82
C ALA A 13 32.76 30.45 -5.72
N ARG A 14 32.34 30.03 -4.52
CA ARG A 14 31.57 28.81 -4.29
C ARG A 14 30.22 29.18 -3.69
N PHE A 15 29.16 28.82 -4.40
CA PHE A 15 27.80 28.90 -3.91
C PHE A 15 27.41 27.53 -3.35
N ARG A 16 27.08 27.49 -2.05
CA ARG A 16 26.64 26.27 -1.35
C ARG A 16 25.41 26.57 -0.53
N VAL A 17 24.26 26.07 -0.94
CA VAL A 17 23.01 26.11 -0.18
C VAL A 17 22.46 24.71 -0.10
N ALA A 18 21.99 24.30 1.09
CA ALA A 18 21.41 22.98 1.27
C ALA A 18 20.29 22.74 0.24
N GLY A 19 20.40 21.64 -0.51
CA GLY A 19 19.45 21.27 -1.55
C GLY A 19 19.66 21.89 -2.95
N PHE A 20 20.66 22.76 -3.14
CA PHE A 20 21.11 23.22 -4.46
C PHE A 20 22.42 22.53 -4.89
N PRO A 21 22.64 22.30 -6.19
CA PRO A 21 23.92 21.81 -6.68
C PRO A 21 25.05 22.77 -6.30
N ASP A 22 26.13 22.24 -5.73
CA ASP A 22 27.34 23.00 -5.45
C ASP A 22 27.86 23.59 -6.77
N LYS A 23 27.84 24.92 -6.88
CA LYS A 23 28.35 25.64 -8.06
C LYS A 23 29.57 26.43 -7.66
N ALA A 24 30.65 26.23 -8.42
CA ALA A 24 31.88 26.97 -8.27
C ALA A 24 32.26 27.61 -9.59
N LYS A 25 32.66 28.88 -9.56
CA LYS A 25 33.17 29.60 -10.73
C LYS A 25 34.37 30.45 -10.33
N THR A 26 35.34 30.55 -11.23
CA THR A 26 36.60 31.26 -10.97
C THR A 26 36.60 32.59 -11.72
N PHE A 27 37.08 33.65 -11.08
CA PHE A 27 37.08 35.02 -11.57
C PHE A 27 38.46 35.67 -11.48
N PRO A 28 38.77 36.65 -12.34
CA PRO A 28 40.04 37.38 -12.29
C PRO A 28 40.19 38.28 -11.06
N THR A 29 39.08 38.83 -10.56
CA THR A 29 39.06 39.74 -9.41
C THR A 29 38.06 39.30 -8.35
N GLU A 30 38.33 39.64 -7.10
CA GLU A 30 37.45 39.38 -5.95
C GLU A 30 36.07 40.01 -6.14
N GLU A 31 36.04 41.24 -6.64
CA GLU A 31 34.81 42.00 -6.89
C GLU A 31 33.88 41.28 -7.91
N LYS A 32 34.44 40.72 -8.99
CA LYS A 32 33.67 39.92 -9.96
C LYS A 32 33.17 38.60 -9.36
N ALA A 33 33.94 37.99 -8.45
CA ALA A 33 33.52 36.80 -7.73
C ALA A 33 32.33 37.07 -6.80
N HIS A 34 32.37 38.18 -6.05
CA HIS A 34 31.25 38.61 -5.20
C HIS A 34 30.02 39.01 -6.02
N LYS A 35 30.20 39.76 -7.12
CA LYS A 35 29.10 40.15 -8.01
C LYS A 35 28.37 38.92 -8.57
N TRP A 36 29.11 37.92 -9.06
CA TRP A 36 28.51 36.69 -9.55
C TRP A 36 27.77 35.91 -8.45
N LEU A 37 28.32 35.84 -7.23
CA LEU A 37 27.60 35.19 -6.11
C LEU A 37 26.28 35.90 -5.80
N LYS A 38 26.29 37.23 -5.76
CA LYS A 38 25.10 38.05 -5.48
C LYS A 38 24.04 37.90 -6.58
N GLU A 39 24.45 37.91 -7.86
CA GLU A 39 23.57 37.67 -8.99
C GLU A 39 23.03 36.23 -9.00
N HIS A 40 23.87 35.25 -8.65
CA HIS A 40 23.45 33.86 -8.61
C HIS A 40 22.49 33.59 -7.44
N GLU A 41 22.77 34.14 -6.25
CA GLU A 41 21.86 34.16 -5.11
C GLU A 41 20.52 34.81 -5.48
N ALA A 42 20.55 36.00 -6.08
CA ALA A 42 19.34 36.68 -6.53
C ALA A 42 18.58 35.87 -7.59
N SER A 43 19.26 35.16 -8.49
CA SER A 43 18.61 34.28 -9.49
C SER A 43 17.95 33.06 -8.85
N VAL A 44 18.59 32.47 -7.84
CA VAL A 44 18.07 31.31 -7.10
C VAL A 44 16.92 31.73 -6.17
N THR A 45 16.94 32.95 -5.65
CA THR A 45 15.84 33.51 -4.85
C THR A 45 14.67 33.94 -5.72
N SER A 46 14.89 34.66 -6.83
CA SER A 46 13.83 35.17 -7.71
C SER A 46 13.09 34.08 -8.49
N ALA A 47 13.75 32.94 -8.77
CA ALA A 47 13.10 31.78 -9.35
C ALA A 47 12.31 30.93 -8.32
N GLY A 48 12.13 31.41 -7.08
CA GLY A 48 11.33 30.74 -6.04
C GLY A 48 11.97 29.47 -5.48
N TYR A 49 13.28 29.33 -5.64
CA TYR A 49 14.02 28.07 -5.48
C TYR A 49 14.62 27.92 -4.07
N VAL A 50 15.05 29.04 -3.47
CA VAL A 50 15.38 29.19 -2.06
C VAL A 50 14.48 30.28 -1.51
N ASP A 51 13.78 29.97 -0.44
CA ASP A 51 12.99 30.96 0.28
C ASP A 51 13.88 31.66 1.33
N PRO A 52 14.27 32.93 1.12
CA PRO A 52 15.06 33.67 2.10
C PRO A 52 14.16 34.10 3.27
N GLY A 53 13.83 33.15 4.14
CA GLY A 53 13.26 33.45 5.46
C GLY A 53 11.77 33.19 5.68
N ASN A 54 11.02 32.58 4.75
CA ASN A 54 9.64 32.15 5.06
C ASN A 54 9.62 30.77 5.75
N LEU A 55 10.58 29.88 5.46
CA LEU A 55 10.70 28.57 6.14
C LEU A 55 10.94 28.68 7.65
N THR A 56 11.67 29.71 8.08
CA THR A 56 11.91 29.98 9.51
C THR A 56 10.62 30.40 10.23
N LYS A 57 9.66 30.98 9.50
CA LYS A 57 8.36 31.38 10.05
C LYS A 57 7.36 30.21 10.05
N LYS A 58 7.44 29.33 9.04
CA LYS A 58 6.54 28.18 8.89
C LYS A 58 6.78 27.09 9.94
N THR A 59 5.68 26.52 10.39
CA THR A 59 5.62 25.31 11.19
C THR A 59 5.53 24.08 10.30
N PHE A 60 5.72 22.89 10.86
CA PHE A 60 5.48 21.65 10.13
C PHE A 60 3.99 21.43 9.87
N GLY A 61 3.10 21.94 10.75
CA GLY A 61 1.66 21.96 10.54
C GLY A 61 1.28 22.69 9.25
N ASP A 62 1.86 23.88 9.03
CA ASP A 62 1.66 24.64 7.79
C ASP A 62 2.06 23.83 6.55
N LEU A 63 3.12 23.02 6.63
CA LEU A 63 3.55 22.16 5.53
C LEU A 63 2.58 21.00 5.29
N ILE A 64 2.03 20.41 6.37
CA ILE A 64 1.02 19.36 6.27
C ILE A 64 -0.27 19.92 5.63
N ASP A 65 -0.74 21.08 6.09
CA ASP A 65 -1.97 21.69 5.58
C ASP A 65 -1.85 22.04 4.10
N HIS A 66 -0.72 22.64 3.71
CA HIS A 66 -0.43 22.93 2.31
C HIS A 66 -0.36 21.64 1.46
N TYR A 67 0.30 20.61 1.98
CA TYR A 67 0.38 19.31 1.31
C TYR A 67 -0.99 18.65 1.12
N VAL A 68 -1.83 18.68 2.15
CA VAL A 68 -3.20 18.16 2.11
C VAL A 68 -4.01 18.92 1.08
N LYS A 69 -4.02 20.26 1.16
CA LYS A 69 -4.75 21.14 0.24
C LYS A 69 -4.43 20.80 -1.22
N GLU A 70 -3.16 20.82 -1.60
CA GLU A 70 -2.76 20.59 -3.00
C GLU A 70 -3.05 19.19 -3.50
N ILE A 71 -2.83 18.15 -2.69
CA ILE A 71 -3.14 16.78 -3.12
C ILE A 71 -4.64 16.59 -3.30
N THR A 72 -5.45 17.16 -2.41
CA THR A 72 -6.91 17.03 -2.48
C THR A 72 -7.54 17.73 -3.68
N LEU A 73 -6.83 18.66 -4.35
CA LEU A 73 -7.27 19.23 -5.62
C LEU A 73 -7.30 18.19 -6.75
N ILE A 74 -6.45 17.17 -6.67
CA ILE A 74 -6.30 16.14 -7.70
C ILE A 74 -7.07 14.88 -7.31
N LYS A 75 -6.92 14.43 -6.07
CA LYS A 75 -7.58 13.20 -5.59
C LYS A 75 -7.87 13.24 -4.10
N PRO A 76 -8.99 12.63 -3.66
CA PRO A 76 -9.31 12.53 -2.25
C PRO A 76 -8.24 11.72 -1.50
N LEU A 77 -7.96 12.13 -0.27
CA LEU A 77 -7.07 11.39 0.62
C LEU A 77 -7.79 10.15 1.16
N GLY A 78 -7.12 9.00 1.09
CA GLY A 78 -7.57 7.80 1.77
C GLY A 78 -7.64 8.02 3.28
N GLU A 79 -8.62 7.40 3.92
CA GLU A 79 -8.94 7.60 5.34
C GLU A 79 -7.74 7.35 6.27
N SER A 80 -6.99 6.26 6.05
CA SER A 80 -5.78 5.96 6.85
C SER A 80 -4.73 7.05 6.76
N LYS A 81 -4.51 7.63 5.56
CA LYS A 81 -3.55 8.72 5.37
C LYS A 81 -4.03 10.00 6.03
N ARG A 82 -5.33 10.30 5.95
CA ARG A 82 -5.95 11.45 6.61
C ARG A 82 -5.77 11.38 8.13
N PHE A 83 -6.10 10.24 8.74
CA PHE A 83 -5.93 10.05 10.19
C PHE A 83 -4.46 10.11 10.63
N ALA A 84 -3.56 9.48 9.87
CA ALA A 84 -2.13 9.54 10.17
C ALA A 84 -1.59 10.97 10.09
N LEU A 85 -1.93 11.73 9.03
CA LEU A 85 -1.52 13.13 8.92
C LEU A 85 -2.09 14.00 10.02
N ALA A 86 -3.34 13.78 10.45
CA ALA A 86 -3.93 14.49 11.58
C ALA A 86 -3.19 14.18 12.91
N ALA A 87 -2.85 12.91 13.15
CA ALA A 87 -2.07 12.51 14.32
C ALA A 87 -0.65 13.07 14.30
N ILE A 88 0.00 13.08 13.13
CA ILE A 88 1.31 13.72 12.93
C ILE A 88 1.22 15.23 13.16
N HIS A 89 0.17 15.87 12.65
CA HIS A 89 -0.07 17.30 12.87
C HIS A 89 -0.24 17.62 14.35
N LEU A 90 -0.97 16.78 15.10
CA LEU A 90 -1.09 16.96 16.56
C LEU A 90 0.25 16.82 17.28
N ALA A 91 1.09 15.86 16.87
CA ALA A 91 2.34 15.56 17.55
C ALA A 91 3.51 16.49 17.18
N LEU A 92 3.58 16.94 15.92
CA LEU A 92 4.71 17.67 15.36
C LEU A 92 4.31 19.00 14.69
N GLY A 93 3.02 19.32 14.62
CA GLY A 93 2.54 20.46 13.84
C GLY A 93 3.00 21.82 14.37
N SER A 94 3.18 21.96 15.68
CA SER A 94 3.67 23.20 16.31
C SER A 94 5.18 23.42 16.13
N GLU A 95 5.93 22.37 15.76
CA GLU A 95 7.37 22.46 15.54
C GLU A 95 7.66 23.35 14.33
N LYS A 96 8.76 24.10 14.38
CA LYS A 96 9.25 24.80 13.19
C LYS A 96 9.63 23.80 12.11
N ALA A 97 9.34 24.12 10.85
CA ALA A 97 9.65 23.24 9.73
C ALA A 97 11.14 22.85 9.66
N LEU A 98 12.02 23.77 10.06
CA LEU A 98 13.47 23.54 10.15
C LEU A 98 13.91 22.65 11.33
N ASN A 99 13.05 22.51 12.35
CA ASN A 99 13.32 21.70 13.54
C ASN A 99 12.89 20.23 13.38
N ILE A 100 12.35 19.86 12.21
CA ILE A 100 12.09 18.46 11.84
C ILE A 100 13.41 17.78 11.47
N THR A 101 14.23 17.57 12.50
CA THR A 101 15.56 16.96 12.44
C THR A 101 15.48 15.45 12.67
N ALA A 102 16.57 14.73 12.41
CA ALA A 102 16.68 13.31 12.73
C ALA A 102 16.39 13.04 14.21
N HIS A 103 16.94 13.87 15.11
CA HIS A 103 16.72 13.76 16.55
C HIS A 103 15.24 13.85 16.91
N ARG A 104 14.53 14.88 16.40
CA ARG A 104 13.10 15.07 16.67
C ARG A 104 12.25 13.92 16.12
N LEU A 105 12.58 13.41 14.93
CA LEU A 105 11.88 12.26 14.35
C LEU A 105 12.15 10.97 15.13
N ILE A 106 13.33 10.78 15.70
CA ILE A 106 13.65 9.64 16.58
C ILE A 106 12.83 9.74 17.88
N GLU A 107 12.72 10.92 18.49
CA GLU A 107 11.86 11.14 19.66
C GLU A 107 10.39 10.84 19.33
N TYR A 108 9.91 11.28 18.17
CA TYR A 108 8.58 10.94 17.68
C TYR A 108 8.39 9.43 17.56
N VAL A 109 9.33 8.72 16.91
CA VAL A 109 9.31 7.25 16.79
C VAL A 109 9.24 6.57 18.16
N LYS A 110 10.06 7.00 19.12
CA LYS A 110 10.07 6.47 20.49
C LYS A 110 8.72 6.70 21.18
N SER A 111 8.21 7.93 21.15
CA SER A 111 6.91 8.27 21.77
C SER A 111 5.74 7.47 21.18
N ARG A 112 5.73 7.24 19.86
CA ARG A 112 4.73 6.41 19.19
C ARG A 112 4.82 4.96 19.63
N HIS A 113 6.04 4.45 19.77
CA HIS A 113 6.28 3.09 20.24
C HIS A 113 5.85 2.91 21.71
N GLU A 114 6.18 3.86 22.58
CA GLU A 114 5.75 3.89 23.99
C GLU A 114 4.22 3.96 24.12
N ALA A 115 3.55 4.68 23.21
CA ALA A 115 2.09 4.72 23.11
C ALA A 115 1.47 3.43 22.51
N GLY A 116 2.27 2.37 22.27
CA GLY A 116 1.80 1.07 21.79
C GLY A 116 1.65 0.95 20.26
N ALA A 117 2.12 1.92 19.48
CA ALA A 117 2.06 1.81 18.02
C ALA A 117 3.04 0.74 17.50
N GLY A 118 2.54 -0.16 16.64
CA GLY A 118 3.37 -1.15 15.97
C GLY A 118 4.31 -0.53 14.93
N GLY A 119 5.43 -1.20 14.65
CA GLY A 119 6.46 -0.69 13.74
C GLY A 119 5.95 -0.41 12.31
N VAL A 120 4.94 -1.12 11.82
CA VAL A 120 4.32 -0.86 10.50
C VAL A 120 3.65 0.52 10.48
N THR A 121 2.88 0.84 11.53
CA THR A 121 2.22 2.15 11.66
C THR A 121 3.25 3.27 11.76
N ILE A 122 4.27 3.09 12.58
CA ILE A 122 5.38 4.07 12.71
C ILE A 122 6.10 4.26 11.36
N GLY A 123 6.35 3.17 10.63
CA GLY A 123 6.93 3.22 9.29
C GLY A 123 6.07 3.99 8.28
N MET A 124 4.74 3.86 8.38
CA MET A 124 3.78 4.65 7.59
C MET A 124 3.82 6.12 7.97
N ASP A 125 3.86 6.45 9.27
CA ASP A 125 3.95 7.83 9.75
C ASP A 125 5.19 8.52 9.17
N ILE A 126 6.37 7.89 9.27
CA ILE A 126 7.63 8.38 8.66
C ILE A 126 7.53 8.47 7.13
N GLY A 127 6.79 7.55 6.49
CA GLY A 127 6.50 7.61 5.06
C GLY A 127 5.68 8.84 4.66
N TYR A 128 4.69 9.23 5.46
CA TYR A 128 3.88 10.43 5.23
C TYR A 128 4.65 11.70 5.53
N ILE A 129 5.45 11.74 6.60
CA ILE A 129 6.37 12.85 6.89
C ILE A 129 7.34 13.06 5.72
N LYS A 130 7.93 11.98 5.18
CA LYS A 130 8.75 12.04 3.96
C LYS A 130 7.97 12.68 2.81
N GLY A 131 6.72 12.29 2.62
CA GLY A 131 5.85 12.84 1.57
C GLY A 131 5.66 14.35 1.69
N VAL A 132 5.33 14.83 2.90
CA VAL A 132 5.17 16.26 3.19
C VAL A 132 6.46 17.03 2.96
N LEU A 133 7.59 16.56 3.51
CA LEU A 133 8.89 17.21 3.35
C LEU A 133 9.37 17.20 1.90
N SER A 134 9.16 16.09 1.17
CA SER A 134 9.55 16.00 -0.24
C SER A 134 8.72 16.95 -1.10
N HIS A 135 7.44 17.11 -0.79
CA HIS A 135 6.55 18.03 -1.46
C HIS A 135 6.97 19.48 -1.23
N ALA A 136 7.17 19.86 0.03
CA ALA A 136 7.65 21.19 0.37
C ALA A 136 9.07 21.46 -0.19
N ARG A 137 9.90 20.42 -0.38
CA ARG A 137 11.23 20.55 -1.00
C ARG A 137 11.18 20.92 -2.49
N ILE A 138 10.10 20.59 -3.19
CA ILE A 138 9.96 20.93 -4.63
C ILE A 138 10.00 22.45 -4.80
N THR A 139 9.25 23.17 -3.96
CA THR A 139 9.15 24.63 -3.95
C THR A 139 10.15 25.29 -3.00
N ASN A 140 10.87 24.52 -2.17
CA ASN A 140 11.85 25.07 -1.27
C ASN A 140 13.00 24.09 -0.98
N LYS A 141 14.12 24.19 -1.71
CA LYS A 141 15.18 23.19 -1.58
C LYS A 141 15.90 23.18 -0.24
N SER A 142 15.72 24.20 0.62
CA SER A 142 16.36 24.28 1.93
C SER A 142 15.87 23.23 2.92
N ILE A 143 14.80 22.49 2.62
CA ILE A 143 14.32 21.37 3.44
C ILE A 143 15.33 20.21 3.38
N ASN A 144 15.83 19.85 4.56
CA ASN A 144 16.75 18.74 4.73
C ASN A 144 16.02 17.38 4.68
N MET A 145 16.38 16.54 3.71
CA MET A 145 15.84 15.18 3.59
C MET A 145 16.66 14.13 4.34
N ASP A 146 17.88 14.47 4.79
CA ASP A 146 18.78 13.54 5.48
C ASP A 146 18.19 13.10 6.82
N ALA A 147 17.39 13.96 7.47
CA ALA A 147 16.60 13.61 8.66
C ALA A 147 15.73 12.36 8.46
N ILE A 148 15.16 12.16 7.25
CA ILE A 148 14.36 10.98 6.91
C ILE A 148 15.24 9.76 6.68
N THR A 149 16.42 9.94 6.09
CA THR A 149 17.39 8.87 5.88
C THR A 149 17.88 8.35 7.22
N ASP A 150 18.25 9.26 8.13
CA ASP A 150 18.81 8.94 9.44
C ASP A 150 17.80 8.25 10.35
N VAL A 151 16.55 8.73 10.41
CA VAL A 151 15.51 8.06 11.23
C VAL A 151 15.19 6.66 10.70
N LYS A 152 15.25 6.45 9.37
CA LYS A 152 15.07 5.11 8.78
C LYS A 152 16.22 4.18 9.11
N GLU A 153 17.46 4.68 9.08
CA GLU A 153 18.62 3.91 9.50
C GLU A 153 18.55 3.58 10.99
N PHE A 154 18.12 4.53 11.84
CA PHE A 154 17.85 4.28 13.25
C PHE A 154 16.82 3.15 13.44
N MET A 155 15.65 3.24 12.81
CA MET A 155 14.61 2.20 12.88
C MET A 155 15.12 0.82 12.44
N LYS A 156 15.98 0.79 11.42
CA LYS A 156 16.62 -0.44 10.94
C LYS A 156 17.60 -1.00 11.97
N ARG A 157 18.45 -0.17 12.59
CA ARG A 157 19.44 -0.59 13.60
C ARG A 157 18.81 -1.16 14.86
N ILE A 158 17.66 -0.64 15.28
CA ILE A 158 16.88 -1.20 16.40
C ILE A 158 16.01 -2.39 15.97
N SER A 159 16.15 -2.88 14.73
CA SER A 159 15.39 -4.01 14.19
C SER A 159 13.86 -3.83 14.25
N MET A 160 13.38 -2.59 14.11
CA MET A 160 11.95 -2.30 14.12
C MET A 160 11.28 -2.93 12.88
N LYS A 161 10.28 -3.79 13.12
CA LYS A 161 9.49 -4.43 12.06
C LYS A 161 8.50 -3.42 11.45
N THR A 162 8.93 -2.75 10.39
CA THR A 162 8.14 -1.75 9.66
C THR A 162 7.33 -2.32 8.50
N LYS A 163 7.45 -3.62 8.24
CA LYS A 163 6.66 -4.34 7.24
C LYS A 163 5.67 -5.27 7.93
N SER A 164 4.46 -5.36 7.36
CA SER A 164 3.46 -6.32 7.81
C SER A 164 4.00 -7.74 7.62
N THR A 165 3.73 -8.60 8.60
CA THR A 165 4.01 -10.03 8.51
C THR A 165 2.94 -10.67 7.65
N GLU A 166 3.39 -11.46 6.67
CA GLU A 166 2.48 -12.27 5.86
C GLU A 166 1.85 -13.36 6.73
N ARG A 167 0.56 -13.62 6.50
CA ARG A 167 -0.21 -14.65 7.19
C ARG A 167 -0.50 -15.78 6.22
N ASP A 168 -0.33 -17.01 6.70
CA ASP A 168 -0.64 -18.27 6.01
C ASP A 168 -1.78 -19.02 6.73
N ARG A 169 -2.49 -18.35 7.65
CA ARG A 169 -3.61 -18.92 8.39
C ARG A 169 -4.73 -19.26 7.42
N ARG A 170 -5.22 -20.51 7.52
CA ARG A 170 -6.38 -21.04 6.79
C ARG A 170 -7.37 -21.62 7.78
N PRO A 171 -8.68 -21.32 7.66
CA PRO A 171 -9.69 -21.91 8.52
C PRO A 171 -9.84 -23.40 8.24
N THR A 172 -10.14 -24.19 9.26
CA THR A 172 -10.52 -25.60 9.09
C THR A 172 -12.02 -25.71 8.82
N GLU A 173 -12.45 -26.83 8.23
CA GLU A 173 -13.89 -27.10 8.02
C GLU A 173 -14.69 -27.11 9.32
N VAL A 174 -14.08 -27.56 10.43
CA VAL A 174 -14.68 -27.55 11.76
C VAL A 174 -14.90 -26.11 12.23
N GLU A 175 -13.91 -25.23 12.07
CA GLU A 175 -14.00 -23.81 12.41
C GLU A 175 -15.06 -23.09 11.56
N LEU A 176 -15.06 -23.30 10.24
CA LEU A 176 -16.05 -22.72 9.33
C LEU A 176 -17.46 -23.16 9.72
N THR A 177 -17.66 -24.45 9.97
CA THR A 177 -18.94 -24.99 10.40
C THR A 177 -19.40 -24.38 11.73
N ALA A 178 -18.50 -24.27 12.71
CA ALA A 178 -18.80 -23.67 14.01
C ALA A 178 -19.20 -22.19 13.90
N ILE A 179 -18.43 -21.39 13.16
CA ILE A 179 -18.71 -19.95 12.95
C ILE A 179 -20.05 -19.75 12.23
N LYS A 180 -20.29 -20.51 11.16
CA LYS A 180 -21.57 -20.41 10.42
C LYS A 180 -22.75 -20.80 11.30
N LYS A 181 -22.63 -21.88 12.08
CA LYS A 181 -23.66 -22.30 13.04
C LYS A 181 -23.90 -21.25 14.13
N PHE A 182 -22.83 -20.66 14.66
CA PHE A 182 -22.92 -19.59 15.66
C PHE A 182 -23.75 -18.41 15.17
N PHE A 183 -23.51 -17.93 13.95
CA PHE A 183 -24.29 -16.84 13.38
C PHE A 183 -25.74 -17.24 13.07
N ARG A 184 -25.99 -18.47 12.59
CA ARG A 184 -27.36 -18.97 12.36
C ARG A 184 -28.20 -19.03 13.64
N ASN A 185 -27.56 -19.34 14.77
CA ASN A 185 -28.25 -19.48 16.06
C ASN A 185 -28.49 -18.14 16.78
N LYS A 186 -27.89 -17.02 16.34
CA LYS A 186 -28.10 -15.71 16.94
C LYS A 186 -29.46 -15.13 16.52
N LYS A 187 -30.44 -15.14 17.44
CA LYS A 187 -31.82 -14.64 17.21
C LYS A 187 -31.92 -13.22 16.63
N ARG A 188 -30.96 -12.35 16.92
CA ARG A 188 -30.92 -10.94 16.44
C ARG A 188 -29.96 -10.73 15.27
N GLN A 189 -29.46 -11.80 14.65
CA GLN A 189 -28.54 -11.71 13.54
C GLN A 189 -29.28 -11.21 12.29
N LYS A 190 -28.91 -10.01 11.82
CA LYS A 190 -29.45 -9.42 10.58
C LYS A 190 -28.59 -9.65 9.35
N ILE A 191 -27.30 -9.92 9.57
CA ILE A 191 -26.31 -10.10 8.50
C ILE A 191 -26.17 -11.61 8.27
N PRO A 192 -26.43 -12.14 7.05
CA PRO A 192 -26.28 -13.55 6.73
C PRO A 192 -24.80 -13.91 6.62
N MET A 193 -24.13 -13.98 7.78
CA MET A 193 -22.69 -14.19 7.85
C MET A 193 -22.26 -15.54 7.26
N TRP A 194 -23.14 -16.55 7.26
CA TRP A 194 -22.85 -17.83 6.62
C TRP A 194 -22.69 -17.69 5.10
N ASP A 195 -23.59 -16.94 4.44
CA ASP A 195 -23.51 -16.67 3.00
C ASP A 195 -22.30 -15.79 2.67
N ILE A 196 -22.04 -14.76 3.49
CA ILE A 196 -20.89 -13.86 3.28
C ILE A 196 -19.55 -14.60 3.44
N ILE A 197 -19.45 -15.53 4.40
CA ILE A 197 -18.25 -16.36 4.59
C ILE A 197 -18.03 -17.24 3.36
N ASP A 198 -19.04 -17.99 2.96
CA ASP A 198 -18.93 -18.92 1.82
C ASP A 198 -18.69 -18.14 0.51
N PHE A 199 -19.39 -17.03 0.30
CA PHE A 199 -19.18 -16.14 -0.85
C PHE A 199 -17.76 -15.54 -0.87
N ALA A 200 -17.20 -15.15 0.28
CA ALA A 200 -15.83 -14.63 0.36
C ALA A 200 -14.77 -15.68 -0.01
N ILE A 201 -15.00 -16.94 0.39
CA ILE A 201 -14.12 -18.05 0.02
C ILE A 201 -14.24 -18.32 -1.48
N PHE A 202 -15.45 -18.54 -2.00
CA PHE A 202 -15.67 -18.94 -3.39
C PHE A 202 -15.28 -17.88 -4.41
N THR A 203 -15.42 -16.59 -4.08
CA THR A 203 -15.07 -15.50 -5.00
C THR A 203 -13.67 -14.94 -4.77
N THR A 204 -13.03 -15.25 -3.64
CA THR A 204 -11.79 -14.63 -3.16
C THR A 204 -11.86 -13.10 -3.01
N MET A 205 -13.04 -12.49 -3.04
CA MET A 205 -13.19 -11.03 -2.97
C MET A 205 -12.88 -10.47 -1.57
N ARG A 206 -12.46 -9.21 -1.50
CA ARG A 206 -12.34 -8.50 -0.21
C ARG A 206 -13.73 -8.19 0.33
N VAL A 207 -13.90 -8.15 1.65
CA VAL A 207 -15.18 -7.81 2.29
C VAL A 207 -15.78 -6.50 1.78
N SER A 208 -14.95 -5.47 1.56
CA SER A 208 -15.44 -4.20 1.01
C SER A 208 -15.82 -4.27 -0.45
N GLU A 209 -15.28 -5.21 -1.23
CA GLU A 209 -15.72 -5.49 -2.60
C GLU A 209 -17.09 -6.16 -2.54
N ILE A 210 -17.23 -7.23 -1.73
CA ILE A 210 -18.50 -7.97 -1.52
C ILE A 210 -19.64 -7.02 -1.09
N CYS A 211 -19.41 -6.10 -0.16
CA CYS A 211 -20.46 -5.19 0.32
C CYS A 211 -20.78 -4.03 -0.63
N ARG A 212 -20.06 -3.88 -1.75
CA ARG A 212 -20.26 -2.79 -2.72
C ARG A 212 -20.80 -3.27 -4.06
N ILE A 213 -20.76 -4.57 -4.36
CA ILE A 213 -21.33 -5.09 -5.63
C ILE A 213 -22.84 -4.80 -5.69
N VAL A 214 -23.29 -4.36 -6.86
CA VAL A 214 -24.70 -4.04 -7.14
C VAL A 214 -25.27 -4.99 -8.18
N TRP A 215 -26.59 -5.17 -8.17
CA TRP A 215 -27.29 -6.03 -9.13
C TRP A 215 -27.06 -5.61 -10.58
N ALA A 216 -26.92 -4.30 -10.83
CA ALA A 216 -26.64 -3.76 -12.16
C ALA A 216 -25.27 -4.15 -12.73
N ASP A 217 -24.34 -4.58 -11.88
CA ASP A 217 -22.99 -5.01 -12.28
C ASP A 217 -22.91 -6.52 -12.56
N VAL A 218 -24.03 -7.25 -12.42
CA VAL A 218 -24.11 -8.70 -12.65
C VAL A 218 -24.50 -8.98 -14.10
N ASN A 219 -23.67 -9.73 -14.81
CA ASN A 219 -24.02 -10.32 -16.09
C ASN A 219 -24.53 -11.75 -15.85
N TYR A 220 -25.83 -11.94 -16.05
CA TYR A 220 -26.52 -13.22 -15.83
C TYR A 220 -26.27 -14.27 -16.90
N GLU A 221 -25.90 -13.85 -18.12
CA GLU A 221 -25.58 -14.76 -19.22
C GLU A 221 -24.19 -15.38 -19.05
N ASP A 222 -23.20 -14.55 -18.77
CA ASP A 222 -21.80 -14.97 -18.64
C ASP A 222 -21.42 -15.39 -17.20
N GLN A 223 -22.33 -15.25 -16.23
CA GLN A 223 -22.07 -15.44 -14.80
C GLN A 223 -20.85 -14.66 -14.29
N THR A 224 -20.79 -13.38 -14.64
CA THR A 224 -19.71 -12.48 -14.22
C THR A 224 -20.24 -11.28 -13.43
N VAL A 225 -19.36 -10.65 -12.67
CA VAL A 225 -19.67 -9.39 -11.96
C VAL A 225 -18.57 -8.37 -12.19
N ILE A 226 -18.95 -7.10 -12.36
CA ILE A 226 -18.01 -5.98 -12.39
C ILE A 226 -17.70 -5.54 -10.96
N ILE A 227 -16.43 -5.62 -10.56
CA ILE A 227 -15.95 -5.04 -9.31
C ILE A 227 -15.41 -3.64 -9.60
N ARG A 228 -16.19 -2.62 -9.23
CA ARG A 228 -15.82 -1.22 -9.41
C ARG A 228 -14.72 -0.77 -8.44
N ASP A 229 -13.84 0.11 -8.93
CA ASP A 229 -12.73 0.69 -8.17
C ASP A 229 -11.94 -0.36 -7.36
N ARG A 230 -11.60 -1.47 -8.03
CA ARG A 230 -10.96 -2.61 -7.37
C ARG A 230 -9.63 -2.16 -6.77
N LYS A 231 -9.34 -2.63 -5.55
CA LYS A 231 -8.20 -2.12 -4.77
C LYS A 231 -6.88 -2.34 -5.51
N ASP A 232 -6.24 -1.23 -5.87
CA ASP A 232 -4.89 -1.15 -6.43
C ASP A 232 -4.02 -0.18 -5.60
N PRO A 233 -2.73 -0.48 -5.37
CA PRO A 233 -1.84 0.40 -4.61
C PRO A 233 -1.59 1.79 -5.24
N LYS A 234 -1.71 1.91 -6.57
CA LYS A 234 -1.41 3.12 -7.34
C LYS A 234 -2.67 3.78 -7.87
N GLU A 235 -3.58 3.01 -8.47
CA GLU A 235 -4.72 3.50 -9.25
C GLU A 235 -5.98 2.73 -8.89
N LYS A 236 -6.64 3.13 -7.79
CA LYS A 236 -7.91 2.52 -7.38
C LYS A 236 -9.10 3.03 -8.21
N ILE A 237 -9.17 4.34 -8.44
CA ILE A 237 -10.33 4.98 -9.07
C ILE A 237 -10.36 4.61 -10.56
N GLY A 238 -11.47 4.06 -11.04
CA GLY A 238 -11.65 3.60 -12.42
C GLY A 238 -11.00 2.25 -12.75
N ASN A 239 -10.41 1.57 -11.76
CA ASN A 239 -9.84 0.23 -11.94
C ASN A 239 -10.95 -0.83 -11.78
N ASP A 240 -11.90 -0.80 -12.71
CA ASP A 240 -13.01 -1.73 -12.77
C ASP A 240 -12.54 -3.05 -13.38
N GLN A 241 -12.96 -4.18 -12.81
CA GLN A 241 -12.56 -5.50 -13.30
C GLN A 241 -13.76 -6.43 -13.34
N VAL A 242 -13.91 -7.14 -14.47
CA VAL A 242 -14.86 -8.24 -14.61
C VAL A 242 -14.26 -9.48 -13.95
N VAL A 243 -15.04 -10.12 -13.08
CA VAL A 243 -14.63 -11.33 -12.36
C VAL A 243 -15.69 -12.42 -12.54
N PRO A 244 -15.30 -13.65 -12.88
CA PRO A 244 -16.23 -14.77 -12.95
C PRO A 244 -16.75 -15.15 -11.56
N VAL A 245 -18.01 -15.56 -11.50
CA VAL A 245 -18.69 -16.04 -10.28
C VAL A 245 -19.10 -17.48 -10.52
N LEU A 246 -18.32 -18.42 -9.98
CA LEU A 246 -18.57 -19.86 -10.17
C LEU A 246 -19.86 -20.32 -9.50
N ASP A 247 -20.37 -21.48 -9.92
CA ASP A 247 -21.69 -22.03 -9.54
C ASP A 247 -22.06 -21.91 -8.06
N ASP A 248 -21.15 -22.23 -7.14
CA ASP A 248 -21.46 -22.17 -5.70
C ASP A 248 -21.57 -20.74 -5.19
N ALA A 249 -20.74 -19.82 -5.67
CA ALA A 249 -20.90 -18.40 -5.41
C ALA A 249 -22.15 -17.83 -6.11
N TRP A 250 -22.47 -18.34 -7.31
CA TRP A 250 -23.62 -17.92 -8.10
C TRP A 250 -24.95 -18.26 -7.41
N LYS A 251 -25.05 -19.46 -6.84
CA LYS A 251 -26.20 -19.88 -6.03
C LYS A 251 -26.40 -18.95 -4.84
N ILE A 252 -25.33 -18.60 -4.12
CA ILE A 252 -25.42 -17.67 -2.98
C ILE A 252 -25.86 -16.28 -3.45
N LEU A 253 -25.25 -15.77 -4.51
CA LEU A 253 -25.52 -14.44 -5.09
C LEU A 253 -26.99 -14.33 -5.51
N THR A 254 -27.48 -15.28 -6.29
CA THR A 254 -28.84 -15.26 -6.84
C THR A 254 -29.92 -15.51 -5.79
N ALA A 255 -29.58 -16.18 -4.68
CA ALA A 255 -30.47 -16.37 -3.54
C ALA A 255 -30.61 -15.12 -2.64
N GLN A 256 -29.75 -14.11 -2.78
CA GLN A 256 -29.86 -12.90 -1.96
C GLN A 256 -31.14 -12.11 -2.30
N PRO A 257 -31.82 -11.54 -1.29
CA PRO A 257 -33.02 -10.74 -1.51
C PRO A 257 -32.70 -9.41 -2.23
N LYS A 258 -33.51 -9.05 -3.22
CA LYS A 258 -33.37 -7.80 -3.98
C LYS A 258 -34.06 -6.62 -3.28
N THR A 259 -33.59 -6.27 -2.09
CA THR A 259 -34.17 -5.18 -1.25
C THR A 259 -33.36 -3.88 -1.28
N ASP A 260 -32.18 -3.89 -1.87
CA ASP A 260 -31.24 -2.77 -2.03
C ASP A 260 -30.57 -2.92 -3.40
N ASP A 261 -30.00 -1.85 -3.95
CA ASP A 261 -29.23 -1.91 -5.20
C ASP A 261 -28.02 -2.85 -5.05
N ARG A 262 -27.48 -2.96 -3.83
CA ARG A 262 -26.37 -3.86 -3.48
C ARG A 262 -26.87 -5.26 -3.18
N ILE A 263 -26.07 -6.25 -3.60
CA ILE A 263 -26.34 -7.68 -3.34
C ILE A 263 -26.18 -8.00 -1.85
N PHE A 264 -25.14 -7.44 -1.22
CA PHE A 264 -24.89 -7.55 0.22
C PHE A 264 -24.91 -6.17 0.87
N PRO A 265 -26.09 -5.63 1.24
CA PRO A 265 -26.26 -4.25 1.69
C PRO A 265 -25.82 -4.01 3.15
N TYR A 266 -24.64 -4.52 3.51
CA TYR A 266 -24.11 -4.50 4.88
C TYR A 266 -22.82 -3.70 4.98
N SER A 267 -22.49 -3.25 6.19
CA SER A 267 -21.25 -2.53 6.45
C SER A 267 -20.07 -3.48 6.57
N ALA A 268 -19.06 -3.29 5.71
CA ALA A 268 -17.79 -4.01 5.79
C ALA A 268 -17.10 -3.82 7.14
N ALA A 269 -17.25 -2.64 7.77
CA ALA A 269 -16.69 -2.38 9.11
C ALA A 269 -17.41 -3.21 10.18
N THR A 270 -18.73 -3.37 10.06
CA THR A 270 -19.51 -4.23 10.97
C THR A 270 -19.09 -5.69 10.83
N ILE A 271 -18.97 -6.21 9.59
CA ILE A 271 -18.51 -7.58 9.33
C ILE A 271 -17.11 -7.80 9.92
N SER A 272 -16.20 -6.85 9.68
CA SER A 272 -14.84 -6.87 10.21
C SER A 272 -14.77 -6.80 11.74
N THR A 273 -15.86 -6.39 12.41
CA THR A 273 -15.98 -6.35 13.86
C THR A 273 -16.61 -7.61 14.43
N ILE A 274 -17.69 -8.10 13.83
CA ILE A 274 -18.46 -9.23 14.37
C ILE A 274 -17.79 -10.58 14.10
N PHE A 275 -17.03 -10.72 13.01
CA PHE A 275 -16.35 -11.98 12.69
C PHE A 275 -15.26 -12.33 13.72
N PRO A 276 -14.30 -11.43 14.06
CA PRO A 276 -13.31 -11.73 15.10
C PRO A 276 -13.95 -11.99 16.48
N ARG A 277 -15.03 -11.29 16.83
CA ARG A 277 -15.78 -11.55 18.07
C ARG A 277 -16.40 -12.95 18.10
N ALA A 278 -16.93 -13.41 16.96
CA ALA A 278 -17.42 -14.78 16.85
C ALA A 278 -16.28 -15.80 17.00
N CYS A 279 -15.12 -15.55 16.41
CA CYS A 279 -13.93 -16.38 16.61
C CYS A 279 -13.53 -16.45 18.10
N GLU A 280 -13.50 -15.30 18.78
CA GLU A 280 -13.18 -15.19 20.21
C GLU A 280 -14.18 -15.96 21.08
N GLU A 281 -15.49 -15.77 20.87
CA GLU A 281 -16.55 -16.51 21.59
C GLU A 281 -16.48 -18.03 21.38
N LEU A 282 -15.96 -18.47 20.22
CA LEU A 282 -15.80 -19.89 19.87
C LEU A 282 -14.41 -20.46 20.23
N GLY A 283 -13.50 -19.65 20.79
CA GLY A 283 -12.13 -20.06 21.08
C GLY A 283 -11.26 -20.33 19.84
N ILE A 284 -11.63 -19.78 18.68
CA ILE A 284 -10.89 -19.91 17.43
C ILE A 284 -9.73 -18.93 17.42
N ILE A 285 -8.52 -19.49 17.43
CA ILE A 285 -7.29 -18.71 17.60
C ILE A 285 -6.86 -18.10 16.26
N ASP A 286 -6.60 -16.79 16.31
CA ASP A 286 -5.90 -16.03 15.28
C ASP A 286 -6.51 -16.20 13.88
N LEU A 287 -7.84 -16.17 13.74
CA LEU A 287 -8.54 -16.20 12.46
C LEU A 287 -9.20 -14.86 12.16
N HIS A 288 -8.81 -14.24 11.05
CA HIS A 288 -9.39 -12.99 10.56
C HIS A 288 -10.25 -13.21 9.33
N PHE A 289 -11.20 -12.30 9.07
CA PHE A 289 -12.04 -12.39 7.88
C PHE A 289 -11.21 -12.39 6.58
N HIS A 290 -10.06 -11.69 6.56
CA HIS A 290 -9.19 -11.68 5.38
C HIS A 290 -8.54 -13.04 5.08
N ASP A 291 -8.42 -13.92 6.09
CA ASP A 291 -7.87 -15.26 5.90
C ASP A 291 -8.82 -16.14 5.06
N LEU A 292 -10.11 -15.81 4.97
CA LEU A 292 -11.07 -16.48 4.07
C LEU A 292 -10.69 -16.30 2.59
N ARG A 293 -10.15 -15.15 2.23
CA ARG A 293 -9.61 -14.92 0.89
C ARG A 293 -8.36 -15.75 0.65
N HIS A 294 -7.54 -15.97 1.69
CA HIS A 294 -6.39 -16.87 1.60
C HIS A 294 -6.86 -18.30 1.31
N GLU A 295 -7.88 -18.77 2.05
CA GLU A 295 -8.49 -20.08 1.82
C GLU A 295 -9.02 -20.23 0.40
N GLY A 296 -9.86 -19.30 -0.04
CA GLY A 296 -10.40 -19.31 -1.40
C GLY A 296 -9.31 -19.34 -2.47
N THR A 297 -8.26 -18.52 -2.30
CA THR A 297 -7.13 -18.52 -3.24
C THR A 297 -6.40 -19.87 -3.23
N SER A 298 -6.18 -20.49 -2.06
CA SER A 298 -5.62 -21.84 -1.97
C SER A 298 -6.49 -22.88 -2.70
N GLN A 299 -7.82 -22.83 -2.53
CA GLN A 299 -8.74 -23.75 -3.19
C GLN A 299 -8.73 -23.65 -4.73
N LEU A 300 -8.51 -22.45 -5.28
CA LEU A 300 -8.35 -22.28 -6.74
C LEU A 300 -7.21 -23.16 -7.29
N PHE A 301 -6.10 -23.26 -6.56
CA PHE A 301 -4.94 -24.06 -6.98
C PHE A 301 -5.04 -25.54 -6.55
N GLU A 302 -5.50 -25.80 -5.33
CA GLU A 302 -5.49 -27.13 -4.72
C GLU A 302 -6.63 -28.01 -5.22
N ILE A 303 -7.82 -27.43 -5.37
CA ILE A 303 -9.05 -28.15 -5.72
C ILE A 303 -9.37 -27.95 -7.21
N LEU A 304 -9.44 -26.69 -7.66
CA LEU A 304 -9.87 -26.35 -9.02
C LEU A 304 -8.74 -26.41 -10.05
N ARG A 305 -7.48 -26.57 -9.61
CA ARG A 305 -6.29 -26.72 -10.46
C ARG A 305 -6.08 -25.57 -11.46
N TYR A 306 -6.50 -24.36 -11.08
CA TYR A 306 -6.24 -23.16 -11.88
C TYR A 306 -4.74 -22.84 -11.92
N GLU A 307 -4.31 -22.30 -13.04
CA GLU A 307 -2.98 -21.72 -13.21
C GLU A 307 -2.93 -20.29 -12.64
N ILE A 308 -1.73 -19.75 -12.45
CA ILE A 308 -1.51 -18.45 -11.79
C ILE A 308 -2.27 -17.32 -12.49
N GLN A 309 -2.25 -17.30 -13.83
CA GLN A 309 -2.94 -16.29 -14.62
C GLN A 309 -4.47 -16.40 -14.52
N GLU A 310 -5.00 -17.62 -14.39
CA GLU A 310 -6.44 -17.86 -14.22
C GLU A 310 -6.87 -17.40 -12.82
N ALA A 311 -6.15 -17.82 -11.78
CA ALA A 311 -6.38 -17.40 -10.39
C ALA A 311 -6.20 -15.87 -10.18
N ALA A 312 -5.36 -15.21 -10.98
CA ALA A 312 -5.18 -13.77 -10.95
C ALA A 312 -6.46 -13.01 -11.34
N VAL A 313 -7.30 -13.56 -12.21
CA VAL A 313 -8.59 -12.95 -12.59
C VAL A 313 -9.53 -12.90 -11.38
N PHE A 314 -9.68 -14.03 -10.69
CA PHE A 314 -10.47 -14.14 -9.45
C PHE A 314 -9.97 -13.21 -8.37
N THR A 315 -8.67 -13.27 -8.09
CA THR A 315 -8.09 -12.57 -6.95
C THR A 315 -7.80 -11.09 -7.23
N GLY A 316 -7.57 -10.68 -8.48
CA GLY A 316 -7.19 -9.32 -8.84
C GLY A 316 -5.75 -8.95 -8.50
N HIS A 317 -4.85 -9.94 -8.42
CA HIS A 317 -3.43 -9.67 -8.23
C HIS A 317 -2.77 -9.27 -9.57
N LYS A 318 -2.25 -8.05 -9.64
CA LYS A 318 -1.46 -7.59 -10.80
C LYS A 318 -0.04 -8.17 -10.80
N ASP A 319 0.57 -8.36 -9.62
CA ASP A 319 1.87 -9.01 -9.49
C ASP A 319 1.69 -10.49 -9.11
N TRP A 320 2.04 -11.37 -10.04
CA TRP A 320 1.95 -12.82 -9.87
C TRP A 320 2.87 -13.36 -8.78
N LYS A 321 3.90 -12.62 -8.36
CA LYS A 321 4.74 -13.00 -7.22
C LYS A 321 3.92 -13.17 -5.94
N MET A 322 2.83 -12.41 -5.78
CA MET A 322 1.91 -12.53 -4.65
C MET A 322 1.16 -13.87 -4.63
N LEU A 323 1.00 -14.51 -5.79
CA LEU A 323 0.30 -15.78 -5.93
C LEU A 323 1.21 -16.99 -5.76
N LYS A 324 2.55 -16.83 -5.85
CA LYS A 324 3.51 -17.93 -5.76
C LYS A 324 3.37 -18.76 -4.49
N ARG A 325 2.98 -18.15 -3.38
CA ARG A 325 2.83 -18.83 -2.08
C ARG A 325 1.71 -19.86 -2.04
N TYR A 326 0.71 -19.73 -2.91
CA TYR A 326 -0.40 -20.67 -3.02
C TYR A 326 -0.09 -21.86 -3.93
N VAL A 327 1.06 -21.78 -4.62
CA VAL A 327 1.48 -22.76 -5.61
C VAL A 327 2.48 -23.71 -4.94
N HIS A 328 1.96 -24.82 -4.43
CA HIS A 328 2.79 -25.90 -3.86
C HIS A 328 3.28 -26.86 -4.97
N LEU A 329 4.02 -26.33 -5.94
CA LEU A 329 4.61 -27.15 -7.01
C LEU A 329 5.75 -28.00 -6.47
N ARG A 330 5.59 -29.33 -6.51
CA ARG A 330 6.71 -30.27 -6.30
C ARG A 330 7.18 -30.77 -7.65
N ALA A 331 8.49 -31.05 -7.77
CA ALA A 331 9.07 -31.53 -9.02
C ALA A 331 8.34 -32.77 -9.59
N LYS A 332 7.88 -33.67 -8.73
CA LYS A 332 7.09 -34.85 -9.13
C LYS A 332 5.74 -34.53 -9.76
N ASP A 333 5.11 -33.42 -9.36
CA ASP A 333 3.79 -33.03 -9.85
C ASP A 333 3.89 -32.50 -11.29
N LEU A 334 5.08 -32.03 -11.72
CA LEU A 334 5.33 -31.55 -13.08
C LEU A 334 5.31 -32.67 -14.14
N HIS A 335 5.32 -33.94 -13.74
CA HIS A 335 5.10 -35.05 -14.67
C HIS A 335 3.66 -35.09 -15.20
N PHE A 336 2.73 -34.39 -14.56
CA PHE A 336 1.32 -34.41 -14.90
C PHE A 336 0.85 -33.01 -15.35
N ASP A 337 -0.16 -32.96 -16.20
CA ASP A 337 -0.87 -31.74 -16.56
C ASP A 337 -1.95 -31.39 -15.50
N LYS A 338 -2.68 -30.29 -15.72
CA LYS A 338 -3.72 -29.84 -14.78
C LYS A 338 -4.91 -30.80 -14.65
N TYR A 339 -5.03 -31.78 -15.54
CA TYR A 339 -6.05 -32.83 -15.51
C TYR A 339 -5.52 -34.15 -14.93
N GLY A 340 -4.29 -34.15 -14.39
CA GLY A 340 -3.65 -35.35 -13.85
C GLY A 340 -3.16 -36.33 -14.91
N LYS A 341 -3.15 -35.95 -16.19
CA LYS A 341 -2.59 -36.80 -17.26
C LYS A 341 -1.09 -36.61 -17.33
N ARG A 342 -0.35 -37.70 -17.50
CA ARG A 342 1.10 -37.63 -17.64
C ARG A 342 1.45 -36.81 -18.89
N ARG A 343 2.31 -35.80 -18.75
CA ARG A 343 2.75 -34.95 -19.85
C ARG A 343 3.45 -35.80 -20.91
N ALA A 344 3.19 -35.47 -22.17
CA ALA A 344 3.79 -36.13 -23.31
C ALA A 344 5.32 -36.03 -23.25
N ARG A 345 5.99 -37.05 -23.80
CA ARG A 345 7.44 -36.97 -24.02
C ARG A 345 7.70 -35.88 -25.06
N ARG A 346 8.85 -35.22 -24.94
CA ARG A 346 9.36 -34.41 -26.04
C ARG A 346 9.85 -35.39 -27.10
N ASP A 347 9.00 -35.74 -28.05
CA ASP A 347 9.39 -36.55 -29.20
C ASP A 347 10.24 -35.65 -30.12
N ILE A 348 11.54 -35.58 -29.82
CA ILE A 348 12.51 -34.88 -30.66
C ILE A 348 12.87 -35.84 -31.78
N SER A 349 12.66 -35.45 -33.04
CA SER A 349 13.06 -36.29 -34.17
C SER A 349 14.59 -36.52 -34.12
N PRO A 350 15.08 -37.71 -34.50
CA PRO A 350 16.51 -37.98 -34.56
C PRO A 350 17.28 -36.94 -35.40
N GLU A 351 16.64 -36.41 -36.44
CA GLU A 351 17.16 -35.35 -37.32
C GLU A 351 17.42 -34.04 -36.57
N LEU A 352 16.53 -33.65 -35.63
CA LEU A 352 16.70 -32.47 -34.77
C LEU A 352 17.81 -32.63 -33.73
N LEU A 353 18.09 -33.87 -33.30
CA LEU A 353 19.21 -34.17 -32.39
C LEU A 353 20.56 -34.16 -33.14
N LEU A 354 20.58 -34.58 -34.40
CA LEU A 354 21.77 -34.57 -35.26
C LEU A 354 22.13 -33.17 -35.79
N ALA A 355 21.15 -32.28 -35.97
CA ALA A 355 21.39 -30.90 -36.40
C ALA A 355 21.92 -29.97 -35.28
N ALA A 356 21.89 -30.42 -34.02
CA ALA A 356 22.33 -29.66 -32.85
C ALA A 356 23.68 -30.16 -32.27
N ALA A 357 24.27 -31.20 -32.85
CA ALA A 357 25.61 -31.71 -32.57
C ALA A 357 26.57 -31.25 -33.67
#